data_AF-A0A2M6VV04-F1
#
_entry.id   AF-A0A2M6VV04-F1
#
_cell.length_a   1.000
_cell.length_b   1.000
_cell.length_c   1.000
_cell.angle_alpha   90.00
_cell.angle_beta   90.00
_cell.angle_gamma   90.00
#
_symmetry.space_group_name_H-M   'P 1'
#
loop_
_entity.id
_entity.type
_entity.pdbx_description
1 polymer ?
#
loop_
_entity_poly.entity_id
_entity_poly.type
_entity_poly.pdbx_seq_one_letter_code
_entity_poly.pdbx_strand_id
1 'polypeptide(L)'
;MTNFTKLIFLFLVVYLNCTNANSFDKISSYQNAKHPPFYSETFPLDSWGRTPLLAEARAFFKYADGNNGLLANEHGYQTHNHTLQQAKSGIVNFYVMNNSEWVKADVKINYKAETCIHARKIVSADFNNDNVIDFAFMCQGYDAMPFPGEKMKILLSKSSNEYDFQVLHDDVDFYHGGASEDFNGDGFPDLLVGTMNSPKLYINLGDGKFKYDRTLSQIKRAFSIELIDVNSDGKFDVISGAHEWETPTTIYFNNGKNEFANFGGLTIPPVSGAGNVLDFILSKNDNCLYVMRTGGEKGNRAIWYRGVFIQKICGKNSEVIYENKDWVDPTRKSYKFTSMRWMIESEGALISDWGGFLKIPLK
;
A
#
# COMPACT_ATOMS: atom_id res chain seq x y z
N MET A 1 -63.23 -16.85 -20.83
CA MET A 1 -63.36 -17.80 -19.70
C MET A 1 -62.12 -18.67 -19.67
N THR A 2 -61.32 -18.50 -18.61
CA THR A 2 -60.41 -19.46 -17.94
C THR A 2 -59.72 -20.56 -18.76
N ASN A 3 -58.38 -20.59 -18.73
CA ASN A 3 -57.67 -21.63 -17.97
C ASN A 3 -56.20 -21.30 -17.67
N PHE A 4 -55.81 -21.72 -16.45
CA PHE A 4 -54.51 -21.61 -15.79
C PHE A 4 -53.45 -22.57 -16.35
N THR A 5 -52.19 -22.13 -16.40
CA THR A 5 -51.04 -22.98 -16.02
C THR A 5 -49.88 -22.15 -15.47
N LYS A 6 -49.33 -22.60 -14.34
CA LYS A 6 -48.17 -22.08 -13.59
C LYS A 6 -46.94 -21.85 -14.48
N LEU A 7 -46.23 -20.72 -14.27
CA LEU A 7 -44.82 -20.61 -14.61
C LEU A 7 -43.99 -20.41 -13.34
N ILE A 8 -43.15 -21.38 -13.06
CA ILE A 8 -42.09 -21.35 -12.04
C ILE A 8 -40.95 -20.49 -12.61
N PHE A 9 -40.58 -19.42 -11.93
CA PHE A 9 -39.35 -18.68 -12.23
C PHE A 9 -38.16 -19.45 -11.66
N LEU A 10 -37.41 -20.11 -12.54
CA LEU A 10 -36.09 -20.63 -12.26
C LEU A 10 -35.10 -19.46 -12.28
N PHE A 11 -34.39 -19.23 -11.18
CA PHE A 11 -33.23 -18.33 -11.15
C PHE A 11 -32.14 -18.89 -12.06
N LEU A 12 -31.80 -18.15 -13.12
CA LEU A 12 -30.63 -18.41 -13.95
C LEU A 12 -29.41 -17.81 -13.24
N VAL A 13 -28.59 -18.66 -12.62
CA VAL A 13 -27.24 -18.30 -12.19
C VAL A 13 -26.39 -18.20 -13.45
N VAL A 14 -25.99 -16.98 -13.82
CA VAL A 14 -24.99 -16.76 -14.88
C VAL A 14 -23.61 -16.79 -14.22
N TYR A 15 -22.89 -17.89 -14.43
CA TYR A 15 -21.44 -17.93 -14.26
C TYR A 15 -20.81 -17.15 -15.43
N LEU A 16 -20.14 -16.05 -15.13
CA LEU A 16 -19.26 -15.36 -16.09
C LEU A 16 -17.82 -15.82 -15.85
N ASN A 17 -17.35 -16.74 -16.69
CA ASN A 17 -15.95 -17.07 -16.86
C ASN A 17 -15.22 -15.89 -17.51
N CYS A 18 -14.26 -15.29 -16.82
CA CYS A 18 -13.40 -14.25 -17.35
C CYS A 18 -12.12 -14.89 -17.91
N THR A 19 -12.15 -15.32 -19.17
CA THR A 19 -10.94 -15.73 -19.93
C THR A 19 -10.74 -14.78 -21.09
N ASN A 20 -9.84 -13.79 -20.92
CA ASN A 20 -9.00 -13.19 -21.96
C ASN A 20 -8.09 -12.14 -21.33
N ALA A 21 -6.87 -12.52 -20.98
CA ALA A 21 -5.85 -11.62 -20.44
C ALA A 21 -4.49 -11.95 -21.05
N ASN A 22 -4.31 -11.55 -22.31
CA ASN A 22 -3.07 -11.73 -23.07
C ASN A 22 -2.38 -10.39 -23.25
N SER A 23 -1.51 -10.03 -22.30
CA SER A 23 -0.24 -9.26 -22.43
C SER A 23 0.07 -8.56 -21.09
N PHE A 24 0.76 -9.24 -20.17
CA PHE A 24 1.17 -8.68 -18.88
C PHE A 24 2.69 -8.50 -18.85
N ASP A 25 3.17 -7.36 -19.31
CA ASP A 25 4.57 -6.97 -19.16
C ASP A 25 4.78 -6.23 -17.83
N LYS A 26 5.64 -6.81 -16.96
CA LYS A 26 6.48 -6.17 -15.93
C LYS A 26 5.78 -5.36 -14.83
N ILE A 27 5.53 -5.99 -13.67
CA ILE A 27 4.91 -5.36 -12.49
C ILE A 27 5.96 -4.81 -11.53
N SER A 28 6.12 -3.49 -11.46
CA SER A 28 6.63 -2.73 -10.30
C SER A 28 5.49 -1.88 -9.71
N SER A 29 5.70 -1.24 -8.55
CA SER A 29 4.79 -0.28 -7.91
C SER A 29 4.34 0.85 -8.85
N TYR A 30 5.14 1.15 -9.88
CA TYR A 30 4.80 1.84 -11.13
C TYR A 30 3.46 1.43 -11.79
N GLN A 31 3.08 0.15 -11.78
CA GLN A 31 1.87 -0.32 -12.47
C GLN A 31 0.56 -0.10 -11.71
N ASN A 32 0.61 0.38 -10.46
CA ASN A 32 -0.59 0.80 -9.74
C ASN A 32 -1.33 1.96 -10.44
N ALA A 33 -0.68 2.66 -11.37
CA ALA A 33 -1.36 3.65 -12.18
C ALA A 33 -2.20 3.00 -13.31
N LYS A 34 -1.76 1.94 -14.02
CA LYS A 34 -2.42 1.49 -15.29
C LYS A 34 -3.35 0.29 -15.18
N HIS A 35 -3.31 -0.48 -14.09
CA HIS A 35 -4.25 -1.58 -13.91
C HIS A 35 -4.65 -1.73 -12.44
N PRO A 36 -5.84 -2.29 -12.20
CA PRO A 36 -6.34 -2.45 -10.87
C PRO A 36 -5.45 -3.41 -10.08
N PRO A 37 -4.98 -3.04 -8.89
CA PRO A 37 -4.26 -3.98 -8.06
C PRO A 37 -5.17 -5.15 -7.67
N PHE A 38 -4.87 -6.33 -8.22
CA PHE A 38 -5.54 -7.58 -7.88
C PHE A 38 -5.06 -8.12 -6.53
N TYR A 39 -5.64 -7.63 -5.44
CA TYR A 39 -5.92 -8.45 -4.25
C TYR A 39 -6.95 -9.55 -4.68
N SER A 40 -7.26 -10.62 -3.93
CA SER A 40 -8.49 -11.42 -4.18
C SER A 40 -8.86 -12.26 -2.96
N GLU A 41 -10.16 -12.55 -2.89
CA GLU A 41 -10.93 -13.21 -1.85
C GLU A 41 -10.52 -14.67 -1.58
N THR A 42 -9.41 -14.86 -0.87
CA THR A 42 -9.19 -15.95 0.10
C THR A 42 -7.77 -15.78 0.61
N PHE A 43 -7.58 -14.84 1.52
CA PHE A 43 -6.30 -14.81 2.20
C PHE A 43 -6.16 -16.11 3.01
N PRO A 44 -5.02 -16.81 2.93
CA PRO A 44 -4.70 -17.76 3.97
C PRO A 44 -4.77 -16.98 5.27
N LEU A 45 -5.63 -17.47 6.16
CA LEU A 45 -5.59 -17.07 7.54
C LEU A 45 -4.12 -17.16 7.99
N ASP A 46 -3.69 -16.27 8.88
CA ASP A 46 -2.40 -16.46 9.53
C ASP A 46 -2.30 -17.89 10.10
N SER A 47 -1.11 -18.32 10.50
CA SER A 47 -0.90 -19.64 11.15
C SER A 47 -1.80 -19.90 12.38
N TRP A 48 -2.59 -18.92 12.81
CA TRP A 48 -3.54 -18.96 13.92
C TRP A 48 -5.02 -18.89 13.50
N GLY A 49 -5.34 -18.97 12.20
CA GLY A 49 -6.72 -18.95 11.73
C GLY A 49 -7.36 -17.55 11.77
N ARG A 50 -6.59 -16.46 11.71
CA ARG A 50 -7.08 -15.07 11.79
C ARG A 50 -6.76 -14.26 10.53
N THR A 51 -7.64 -13.29 10.21
CA THR A 51 -7.33 -12.21 9.26
C THR A 51 -6.19 -11.34 9.84
N PRO A 52 -5.20 -10.92 9.04
CA PRO A 52 -3.95 -10.33 9.51
C PRO A 52 -4.09 -9.20 10.53
N LEU A 53 -3.28 -9.22 11.59
CA LEU A 53 -3.19 -8.10 12.54
C LEU A 53 -2.49 -6.87 11.92
N LEU A 54 -2.42 -5.78 12.68
CA LEU A 54 -1.99 -4.43 12.29
C LEU A 54 -0.65 -4.27 11.54
N ALA A 55 0.20 -5.28 11.44
CA ALA A 55 1.59 -5.13 11.02
C ALA A 55 2.10 -6.25 10.08
N GLU A 56 1.19 -6.92 9.35
CA GLU A 56 1.59 -7.72 8.19
C GLU A 56 1.58 -6.84 6.93
N ALA A 57 2.74 -6.70 6.30
CA ALA A 57 2.83 -6.07 4.99
C ALA A 57 2.82 -7.13 3.89
N ARG A 58 2.21 -6.78 2.76
CA ARG A 58 2.06 -7.67 1.62
C ARG A 58 2.31 -6.90 0.33
N ALA A 59 2.80 -7.59 -0.70
CA ALA A 59 2.94 -7.07 -2.05
C ALA A 59 2.45 -8.10 -3.06
N PHE A 60 1.64 -7.65 -4.02
CA PHE A 60 1.24 -8.45 -5.16
C PHE A 60 2.18 -8.18 -6.33
N PHE A 61 2.44 -9.21 -7.12
CA PHE A 61 3.36 -9.12 -8.24
C PHE A 61 3.04 -10.20 -9.28
N LYS A 62 3.84 -10.26 -10.36
CA LYS A 62 3.83 -11.34 -11.35
C LYS A 62 5.14 -12.09 -11.32
N TYR A 63 5.07 -13.41 -11.22
CA TYR A 63 6.21 -14.26 -11.48
C TYR A 63 6.63 -14.14 -12.95
N ALA A 64 7.87 -14.54 -13.25
CA ALA A 64 8.42 -14.50 -14.61
C ALA A 64 7.62 -15.35 -15.62
N ASP A 65 6.86 -16.35 -15.15
CA ASP A 65 5.97 -17.19 -15.95
C ASP A 65 4.57 -16.55 -16.18
N GLY A 66 4.33 -15.36 -15.64
CA GLY A 66 3.06 -14.63 -15.75
C GLY A 66 2.00 -15.01 -14.69
N ASN A 67 2.30 -15.93 -13.79
CA ASN A 67 1.41 -16.27 -12.68
C ASN A 67 1.34 -15.13 -11.66
N ASN A 68 0.17 -14.94 -11.05
CA ASN A 68 0.01 -13.96 -9.97
C ASN A 68 0.77 -14.44 -8.72
N GLY A 69 1.60 -13.56 -8.19
CA GLY A 69 2.37 -13.76 -6.97
C GLY A 69 1.91 -12.85 -5.83
N LEU A 70 2.08 -13.34 -4.61
CA LEU A 70 1.87 -12.60 -3.38
C LEU A 70 3.07 -12.86 -2.46
N LEU A 71 3.69 -11.78 -2.01
CA LEU A 71 4.67 -11.78 -0.95
C LEU A 71 4.02 -11.27 0.33
N ALA A 72 4.24 -11.96 1.44
CA ALA A 72 3.78 -11.52 2.75
C ALA A 72 4.94 -11.53 3.74
N ASN A 73 5.02 -10.50 4.59
CA ASN A 73 5.75 -10.56 5.85
C ASN A 73 4.74 -10.78 6.98
N GLU A 74 4.66 -12.01 7.46
CA GLU A 74 3.78 -12.43 8.53
C GLU A 74 4.45 -12.23 9.89
N HIS A 75 3.68 -12.01 10.96
CA HIS A 75 4.30 -11.81 12.27
C HIS A 75 4.99 -13.08 12.79
N GLY A 76 6.18 -12.91 13.37
CA GLY A 76 6.88 -13.98 14.08
C GLY A 76 6.38 -14.21 15.51
N TYR A 77 5.46 -13.38 15.99
CA TYR A 77 4.93 -13.43 17.36
C TYR A 77 3.57 -12.75 17.48
N GLN A 78 2.87 -12.96 18.61
CA GLN A 78 1.67 -12.18 18.90
C GLN A 78 2.10 -10.75 19.27
N THR A 79 1.56 -9.74 18.60
CA THR A 79 2.07 -8.37 18.76
C THR A 79 1.46 -7.62 19.95
N HIS A 80 0.45 -8.19 20.60
CA HIS A 80 -0.30 -7.53 21.67
C HIS A 80 0.22 -7.90 23.07
N ASN A 81 0.39 -6.90 23.95
CA ASN A 81 0.84 -7.08 25.34
C ASN A 81 2.23 -7.75 25.52
N HIS A 82 3.11 -7.61 24.54
CA HIS A 82 4.50 -8.08 24.62
C HIS A 82 5.46 -6.93 24.87
N THR A 83 6.65 -7.24 25.40
CA THR A 83 7.74 -6.26 25.58
C THR A 83 8.64 -6.22 24.34
N LEU A 84 9.49 -5.19 24.25
CA LEU A 84 10.50 -5.08 23.20
C LEU A 84 11.41 -6.32 23.13
N GLN A 85 11.80 -6.89 24.27
CA GLN A 85 12.66 -8.09 24.33
C GLN A 85 11.96 -9.36 23.82
N GLN A 86 10.62 -9.34 23.76
CA GLN A 86 9.82 -10.45 23.26
C GLN A 86 9.48 -10.30 21.77
N ALA A 87 9.80 -9.15 21.17
CA ALA A 87 9.57 -8.91 19.76
C ALA A 87 10.42 -9.86 18.91
N LYS A 88 9.83 -10.41 17.85
CA LYS A 88 10.50 -11.32 16.94
C LYS A 88 10.31 -10.84 15.51
N SER A 89 11.33 -11.05 14.70
CA SER A 89 11.29 -10.83 13.26
C SER A 89 10.17 -11.65 12.62
N GLY A 90 9.56 -11.08 11.57
CA GLY A 90 8.50 -11.71 10.80
C GLY A 90 8.98 -12.86 9.92
N ILE A 91 8.05 -13.50 9.24
CA ILE A 91 8.30 -14.61 8.32
C ILE A 91 7.91 -14.15 6.93
N VAL A 92 8.86 -14.22 5.99
CA VAL A 92 8.61 -13.87 4.60
C VAL A 92 8.16 -15.12 3.85
N ASN A 93 6.96 -15.07 3.29
CA ASN A 93 6.36 -16.16 2.51
C ASN A 93 5.96 -15.67 1.12
N PHE A 94 6.25 -16.50 0.12
CA PHE A 94 5.77 -16.35 -1.23
C PHE A 94 4.57 -17.25 -1.47
N TYR A 95 3.63 -16.77 -2.26
CA TYR A 95 2.44 -17.48 -2.68
C TYR A 95 2.20 -17.26 -4.17
N VAL A 96 1.66 -18.28 -4.84
CA VAL A 96 1.24 -18.26 -6.23
C VAL A 96 -0.25 -18.54 -6.31
N MET A 97 -0.96 -17.82 -7.18
CA MET A 97 -2.38 -18.07 -7.44
C MET A 97 -2.55 -19.33 -8.28
N ASN A 98 -3.35 -20.28 -7.79
CA ASN A 98 -3.71 -21.49 -8.51
C ASN A 98 -5.21 -21.75 -8.34
N ASN A 99 -5.97 -21.78 -9.44
CA ASN A 99 -7.43 -22.02 -9.43
C ASN A 99 -8.22 -21.15 -8.44
N SER A 100 -7.86 -19.86 -8.34
CA SER A 100 -8.46 -18.89 -7.41
C SER A 100 -8.07 -19.06 -5.93
N GLU A 101 -7.09 -19.91 -5.62
CA GLU A 101 -6.55 -20.08 -4.27
C GLU A 101 -5.06 -19.67 -4.23
N TRP A 102 -4.66 -19.04 -3.13
CA TRP A 102 -3.24 -18.74 -2.87
C TRP A 102 -2.54 -19.95 -2.27
N VAL A 103 -1.59 -20.53 -3.03
CA VAL A 103 -0.78 -21.66 -2.59
C VAL A 103 0.62 -21.18 -2.28
N LYS A 104 1.18 -21.60 -1.14
CA LYS A 104 2.55 -21.24 -0.77
C LYS A 104 3.54 -21.74 -1.83
N ALA A 105 4.36 -20.84 -2.36
CA ALA A 105 5.35 -21.13 -3.37
C ALA A 105 6.69 -21.50 -2.72
N ASP A 106 7.42 -22.42 -3.35
CA ASP A 106 8.77 -22.80 -2.94
C ASP A 106 9.78 -21.82 -3.57
N VAL A 107 10.09 -20.75 -2.82
CA VAL A 107 11.07 -19.73 -3.21
C VAL A 107 12.21 -19.76 -2.22
N LYS A 108 13.44 -19.89 -2.73
CA LYS A 108 14.64 -19.90 -1.90
C LYS A 108 14.99 -18.48 -1.48
N ILE A 109 15.12 -18.25 -0.17
CA ILE A 109 15.56 -16.96 0.38
C ILE A 109 16.86 -17.16 1.14
N ASN A 110 17.92 -16.50 0.70
CA ASN A 110 19.20 -16.43 1.41
C ASN A 110 19.17 -15.23 2.37
N TYR A 111 18.98 -15.49 3.66
CA TYR A 111 18.91 -14.45 4.68
C TYR A 111 20.31 -13.96 5.08
N LYS A 112 20.67 -12.77 4.61
CA LYS A 112 21.88 -12.04 5.03
C LYS A 112 21.60 -11.09 6.20
N ALA A 113 20.33 -10.88 6.53
CA ALA A 113 19.84 -10.12 7.67
C ALA A 113 18.53 -10.72 8.18
N GLU A 114 18.18 -10.41 9.43
CA GLU A 114 16.83 -10.67 9.95
C GLU A 114 15.78 -9.84 9.18
N THR A 115 14.59 -10.42 9.05
CA THR A 115 13.37 -9.80 8.50
C THR A 115 12.83 -8.70 9.41
N CYS A 116 11.86 -7.92 8.93
CA CYS A 116 11.27 -6.87 9.77
C CYS A 116 10.53 -7.48 10.96
N ILE A 117 10.62 -6.86 12.14
CA ILE A 117 9.73 -7.17 13.28
C ILE A 117 8.28 -6.88 12.90
N HIS A 118 8.03 -5.66 12.42
CA HIS A 118 6.75 -5.23 11.85
C HIS A 118 7.02 -4.50 10.53
N ALA A 119 6.63 -5.10 9.42
CA ALA A 119 6.60 -4.38 8.15
C ALA A 119 5.25 -3.68 8.02
N ARG A 120 5.23 -2.39 7.69
CA ARG A 120 3.98 -1.66 7.42
C ARG A 120 3.60 -1.63 5.95
N LYS A 121 4.59 -1.60 5.06
CA LYS A 121 4.40 -1.65 3.60
C LYS A 121 5.53 -2.44 2.96
N ILE A 122 5.20 -3.13 1.87
CA ILE A 122 6.17 -3.71 0.94
C ILE A 122 5.91 -3.05 -0.40
N VAL A 123 6.98 -2.59 -1.04
CA VAL A 123 6.96 -1.99 -2.37
C VAL A 123 7.71 -2.91 -3.31
N SER A 124 7.10 -3.26 -4.44
CA SER A 124 7.73 -4.09 -5.47
C SER A 124 8.32 -3.22 -6.58
N ALA A 125 9.53 -3.51 -7.05
CA ALA A 125 10.09 -2.98 -8.30
C ALA A 125 11.32 -3.79 -8.73
N ASP A 126 11.72 -3.75 -10.00
CA ASP A 126 12.97 -4.35 -10.43
C ASP A 126 14.12 -3.41 -10.04
N PHE A 127 14.64 -3.57 -8.82
CA PHE A 127 15.60 -2.66 -8.24
C PHE A 127 17.03 -2.94 -8.69
N ASN A 128 17.33 -4.17 -9.14
CA ASN A 128 18.64 -4.56 -9.63
C ASN A 128 18.74 -4.72 -11.17
N ASN A 129 17.68 -4.37 -11.89
CA ASN A 129 17.58 -4.38 -13.34
C ASN A 129 17.84 -5.77 -13.96
N ASP A 130 17.38 -6.83 -13.29
CA ASP A 130 17.51 -8.22 -13.76
C ASP A 130 16.24 -8.76 -14.41
N ASN A 131 15.21 -7.92 -14.56
CA ASN A 131 13.86 -8.26 -15.04
C ASN A 131 13.10 -9.26 -14.16
N VAL A 132 13.53 -9.47 -12.93
CA VAL A 132 12.79 -10.15 -11.88
C VAL A 132 12.38 -9.11 -10.85
N ILE A 133 11.19 -9.28 -10.28
CA ILE A 133 10.65 -8.30 -9.36
C ILE A 133 11.30 -8.41 -7.97
N ASP A 134 11.79 -7.29 -7.45
CA ASP A 134 12.35 -7.17 -6.10
C ASP A 134 11.36 -6.53 -5.14
N PHE A 135 11.71 -6.50 -3.84
CA PHE A 135 10.83 -6.00 -2.80
C PHE A 135 11.57 -5.19 -1.73
N ALA A 136 11.16 -3.94 -1.52
CA ALA A 136 11.60 -3.10 -0.42
C ALA A 136 10.59 -3.15 0.74
N PHE A 137 11.10 -3.27 1.97
CA PHE A 137 10.29 -3.41 3.17
C PHE A 137 10.43 -2.20 4.08
N MET A 138 9.30 -1.54 4.35
CA MET A 138 9.19 -0.47 5.32
C MET A 138 9.01 -1.09 6.70
N CYS A 139 10.14 -1.44 7.32
CA CYS A 139 10.17 -2.02 8.67
C CYS A 139 9.97 -0.92 9.72
N GLN A 140 8.83 -0.88 10.38
CA GLN A 140 8.64 0.08 11.48
C GLN A 140 9.43 -0.32 12.74
N GLY A 141 9.66 -1.63 12.92
CA GLY A 141 10.14 -2.18 14.18
C GLY A 141 9.03 -2.33 15.22
N TYR A 142 9.43 -2.46 16.47
CA TYR A 142 8.51 -2.64 17.59
C TYR A 142 7.58 -1.43 17.77
N ASP A 143 6.28 -1.65 17.59
CA ASP A 143 5.24 -0.60 17.54
C ASP A 143 4.66 -0.30 18.94
N ALA A 144 5.55 -0.08 19.91
CA ALA A 144 5.18 0.44 21.22
C ALA A 144 6.37 1.18 21.86
N MET A 145 6.09 2.01 22.86
CA MET A 145 7.11 2.74 23.62
C MET A 145 8.24 1.78 24.09
N PRO A 146 9.53 2.13 23.90
CA PRO A 146 10.08 3.44 23.53
C PRO A 146 10.04 3.77 22.04
N PHE A 147 9.50 2.88 21.21
CA PHE A 147 9.56 2.93 19.76
C PHE A 147 11.06 2.98 19.35
N PRO A 148 11.75 1.84 19.17
CA PRO A 148 13.18 1.87 18.83
C PRO A 148 13.45 2.11 17.34
N GLY A 149 12.44 1.96 16.48
CA GLY A 149 12.60 1.95 15.03
C GLY A 149 13.25 0.65 14.54
N GLU A 150 13.43 0.54 13.24
CA GLU A 150 14.17 -0.57 12.62
C GLU A 150 14.90 -0.07 11.37
N LYS A 151 15.86 -0.84 10.84
CA LYS A 151 16.46 -0.61 9.52
C LYS A 151 15.53 -1.11 8.42
N MET A 152 15.45 -0.40 7.30
CA MET A 152 14.77 -0.93 6.11
C MET A 152 15.49 -2.15 5.54
N LYS A 153 14.71 -3.03 4.92
CA LYS A 153 15.21 -4.25 4.30
C LYS A 153 14.82 -4.29 2.83
N ILE A 154 15.56 -5.08 2.07
CA ILE A 154 15.28 -5.36 0.67
C ILE A 154 15.47 -6.85 0.41
N LEU A 155 14.62 -7.38 -0.45
CA LEU A 155 14.70 -8.73 -0.98
C LEU A 155 15.00 -8.59 -2.48
N LEU A 156 16.25 -8.88 -2.85
CA LEU A 156 16.75 -8.77 -4.22
C LEU A 156 16.77 -10.14 -4.89
N SER A 157 16.30 -10.21 -6.12
CA SER A 157 16.34 -11.37 -6.98
C SER A 157 17.80 -11.78 -7.28
N LYS A 158 17.99 -13.10 -7.37
CA LYS A 158 19.18 -13.76 -7.93
C LYS A 158 18.81 -14.58 -9.16
N SER A 159 17.58 -15.08 -9.15
CA SER A 159 16.88 -15.73 -10.25
C SER A 159 15.38 -15.64 -9.97
N SER A 160 14.53 -16.16 -10.86
CA SER A 160 13.07 -16.11 -10.69
C SER A 160 12.55 -16.75 -9.38
N ASN A 161 13.30 -17.69 -8.80
CA ASN A 161 12.90 -18.44 -7.59
C ASN A 161 13.96 -18.39 -6.47
N GLU A 162 14.95 -17.50 -6.56
CA GLU A 162 15.97 -17.32 -5.51
C GLU A 162 16.21 -15.85 -5.25
N TYR A 163 16.20 -15.46 -3.97
CA TYR A 163 16.36 -14.08 -3.52
C TYR A 163 17.34 -13.97 -2.36
N ASP A 164 17.99 -12.82 -2.23
CA ASP A 164 18.80 -12.42 -1.09
C ASP A 164 18.05 -11.41 -0.22
N PHE A 165 17.80 -11.73 1.04
CA PHE A 165 17.19 -10.80 2.00
C PHE A 165 18.29 -10.06 2.78
N GLN A 166 18.34 -8.74 2.66
CA GLN A 166 19.41 -7.92 3.23
C GLN A 166 18.93 -6.55 3.74
N VAL A 167 19.83 -5.82 4.42
CA VAL A 167 19.58 -4.43 4.80
C VAL A 167 19.65 -3.54 3.57
N LEU A 168 18.67 -2.65 3.39
CA LEU A 168 18.66 -1.67 2.29
C LEU A 168 19.58 -0.49 2.61
N HIS A 169 19.45 0.06 3.83
CA HIS A 169 20.26 1.17 4.33
C HIS A 169 20.41 1.08 5.85
N ASP A 170 21.49 1.63 6.40
CA ASP A 170 21.82 1.57 7.83
C ASP A 170 21.02 2.55 8.71
N ASP A 171 20.16 3.36 8.10
CA ASP A 171 19.31 4.30 8.83
C ASP A 171 18.29 3.52 9.65
N VAL A 172 18.05 3.97 10.89
CA VAL A 172 17.01 3.44 11.77
C VAL A 172 15.94 4.52 11.93
N ASP A 173 14.71 4.19 11.59
CA ASP A 173 13.56 5.10 11.71
C ASP A 173 12.26 4.30 11.87
N PHE A 174 11.13 5.00 11.93
CA PHE A 174 9.79 4.40 11.90
C PHE A 174 9.22 4.51 10.51
N TYR A 175 9.51 3.53 9.66
CA TYR A 175 9.00 3.51 8.29
C TYR A 175 7.51 3.15 8.29
N HIS A 176 6.67 4.02 7.75
CA HIS A 176 5.20 3.92 7.79
C HIS A 176 4.60 3.54 6.44
N GLY A 177 5.03 4.24 5.39
CA GLY A 177 4.55 4.06 4.02
C GLY A 177 5.70 4.20 3.03
N GLY A 178 5.39 4.06 1.76
CA GLY A 178 6.36 4.24 0.70
C GLY A 178 5.81 3.95 -0.68
N ALA A 179 6.55 4.41 -1.67
CA ALA A 179 6.23 4.32 -3.08
C ALA A 179 7.54 4.16 -3.87
N SER A 180 7.48 3.65 -5.09
CA SER A 180 8.65 3.58 -5.95
C SER A 180 8.31 3.93 -7.39
N GLU A 181 9.12 4.83 -7.93
CA GLU A 181 9.01 5.39 -9.28
C GLU A 181 10.40 5.84 -9.74
N ASP A 182 10.60 6.00 -11.05
CA ASP A 182 11.80 6.65 -11.58
C ASP A 182 11.73 8.16 -11.32
N PHE A 183 12.08 8.56 -10.11
CA PHE A 183 11.88 9.92 -9.62
C PHE A 183 12.87 10.91 -10.25
N ASN A 184 14.08 10.44 -10.57
CA ASN A 184 15.14 11.28 -11.14
C ASN A 184 15.24 11.19 -12.68
N GLY A 185 14.52 10.26 -13.32
CA GLY A 185 14.50 10.07 -14.77
C GLY A 185 15.71 9.30 -15.34
N ASP A 186 16.41 8.51 -14.52
CA ASP A 186 17.59 7.74 -14.94
C ASP A 186 17.28 6.33 -15.45
N GLY A 187 16.01 5.93 -15.40
CA GLY A 187 15.53 4.64 -15.86
C GLY A 187 15.50 3.56 -14.77
N PHE A 188 15.87 3.87 -13.53
CA PHE A 188 15.80 2.94 -12.40
C PHE A 188 14.71 3.34 -11.40
N PRO A 189 13.98 2.37 -10.82
CA PRO A 189 12.98 2.68 -9.82
C PRO A 189 13.64 3.15 -8.52
N ASP A 190 13.39 4.39 -8.12
CA ASP A 190 13.76 4.99 -6.84
C ASP A 190 12.74 4.65 -5.76
N LEU A 191 13.07 4.87 -4.49
CA LEU A 191 12.21 4.54 -3.36
C LEU A 191 11.95 5.77 -2.47
N LEU A 192 10.68 6.17 -2.38
CA LEU A 192 10.20 7.16 -1.43
C LEU A 192 9.61 6.46 -0.19
N VAL A 193 9.99 6.93 0.99
CA VAL A 193 9.60 6.29 2.25
C VAL A 193 9.08 7.32 3.24
N GLY A 194 7.88 7.06 3.77
CA GLY A 194 7.25 7.87 4.78
C GLY A 194 7.75 7.48 6.17
N THR A 195 8.07 8.48 7.01
CA THR A 195 8.52 8.27 8.40
C THR A 195 7.85 9.22 9.38
N MET A 196 8.01 8.96 10.68
CA MET A 196 7.60 9.91 11.73
C MET A 196 8.44 11.18 11.80
N ASN A 197 9.63 11.18 11.20
CA ASN A 197 10.52 12.32 11.19
C ASN A 197 10.37 13.09 9.88
N SER A 198 11.27 12.88 8.93
CA SER A 198 11.18 13.37 7.56
C SER A 198 11.14 12.18 6.60
N PRO A 199 10.34 12.24 5.53
CA PRO A 199 10.39 11.19 4.51
C PRO A 199 11.80 11.05 3.95
N LYS A 200 12.10 9.84 3.49
CA LYS A 200 13.41 9.46 2.96
C LYS A 200 13.26 9.15 1.48
N LEU A 201 14.09 9.77 0.65
CA LEU A 201 14.22 9.43 -0.75
C LEU A 201 15.50 8.63 -0.94
N TYR A 202 15.39 7.45 -1.51
CA TYR A 202 16.50 6.56 -1.80
C TYR A 202 16.60 6.42 -3.31
N ILE A 203 17.66 7.00 -3.88
CA ILE A 203 17.94 6.94 -5.31
C ILE A 203 18.61 5.61 -5.63
N ASN A 204 18.04 4.84 -6.54
CA ASN A 204 18.57 3.57 -6.98
C ASN A 204 19.77 3.79 -7.92
N LEU A 205 20.81 2.96 -7.77
CA LEU A 205 22.00 3.01 -8.61
C LEU A 205 21.95 1.99 -9.77
N GLY A 206 20.83 1.27 -9.91
CA GLY A 206 20.57 0.28 -10.95
C GLY A 206 21.12 -1.11 -10.67
N ASP A 207 21.75 -1.32 -9.50
CA ASP A 207 22.32 -2.60 -9.06
C ASP A 207 21.72 -3.10 -7.73
N GLY A 208 20.55 -2.58 -7.35
CA GLY A 208 19.89 -2.86 -6.08
C GLY A 208 20.52 -2.15 -4.87
N LYS A 209 21.49 -1.24 -5.09
CA LYS A 209 21.99 -0.33 -4.06
C LYS A 209 21.34 1.03 -4.17
N PHE A 210 21.20 1.69 -3.02
CA PHE A 210 20.54 2.97 -2.92
C PHE A 210 21.43 4.03 -2.27
N LYS A 211 21.30 5.25 -2.76
CA LYS A 211 21.87 6.46 -2.16
C LYS A 211 20.76 7.26 -1.49
N TYR A 212 20.95 7.57 -0.21
CA TYR A 212 20.02 8.46 0.50
C TYR A 212 20.14 9.90 0.00
N ASP A 213 19.04 10.42 -0.52
CA ASP A 213 18.86 11.81 -0.95
C ASP A 213 18.06 12.61 0.09
N ARG A 214 18.55 13.81 0.41
CA ARG A 214 18.04 14.65 1.50
C ARG A 214 17.15 15.80 1.04
N THR A 215 16.78 15.83 -0.25
CA THR A 215 15.92 16.87 -0.87
C THR A 215 14.54 17.01 -0.24
N LEU A 216 14.07 16.01 0.52
CA LEU A 216 12.77 16.01 1.21
C LEU A 216 12.86 16.27 2.74
N SER A 217 14.04 16.62 3.27
CA SER A 217 14.27 16.74 4.72
C SER A 217 13.45 17.83 5.45
N GLN A 218 12.91 18.80 4.70
CA GLN A 218 11.99 19.83 5.18
C GLN A 218 10.59 19.30 5.45
N ILE A 219 10.14 18.26 4.72
CA ILE A 219 8.84 17.62 4.94
C ILE A 219 8.89 16.92 6.30
N LYS A 220 7.84 17.09 7.10
CA LYS A 220 7.73 16.48 8.43
C LYS A 220 6.55 15.54 8.46
N ARG A 221 6.74 14.39 9.11
CA ARG A 221 5.73 13.36 9.40
C ARG A 221 4.95 12.96 8.15
N ALA A 222 5.42 11.95 7.44
CA ALA A 222 4.70 11.40 6.30
C ALA A 222 4.36 9.94 6.62
N PHE A 223 3.12 9.66 6.99
CA PHE A 223 2.70 8.29 7.31
C PHE A 223 2.21 7.56 6.06
N SER A 224 1.44 8.26 5.23
CA SER A 224 1.09 7.84 3.88
C SER A 224 1.83 8.76 2.92
N ILE A 225 2.51 8.18 1.93
CA ILE A 225 3.28 8.96 0.96
C ILE A 225 3.26 8.26 -0.39
N GLU A 226 3.07 9.03 -1.46
CA GLU A 226 3.01 8.51 -2.82
C GLU A 226 3.76 9.43 -3.79
N LEU A 227 4.27 8.82 -4.88
CA LEU A 227 4.87 9.51 -6.02
C LEU A 227 3.86 9.48 -7.17
N ILE A 228 3.34 10.64 -7.56
CA ILE A 228 2.25 10.75 -8.54
C ILE A 228 2.47 12.02 -9.37
N ASP A 229 2.39 11.92 -10.70
CA ASP A 229 2.31 13.11 -11.57
C ASP A 229 0.89 13.69 -11.54
N VAL A 230 0.62 14.60 -10.59
CA VAL A 230 -0.72 15.14 -10.35
C VAL A 230 -1.08 16.22 -11.36
N ASN A 231 -0.10 16.93 -11.88
CA ASN A 231 -0.29 18.05 -12.80
C ASN A 231 -0.10 17.66 -14.28
N SER A 232 0.22 16.39 -14.56
CA SER A 232 0.45 15.82 -15.89
C SER A 232 1.61 16.50 -16.63
N ASP A 233 2.66 16.92 -15.91
CA ASP A 233 3.84 17.56 -16.51
C ASP A 233 4.97 16.57 -16.84
N GLY A 234 4.73 15.27 -16.59
CA GLY A 234 5.67 14.18 -16.84
C GLY A 234 6.67 13.96 -15.70
N LYS A 235 6.49 14.60 -14.54
CA LYS A 235 7.36 14.44 -13.37
C LYS A 235 6.54 14.00 -12.17
N PHE A 236 7.10 13.11 -11.36
CA PHE A 236 6.43 12.65 -10.16
C PHE A 236 6.48 13.73 -9.07
N ASP A 237 5.29 14.13 -8.61
CA ASP A 237 5.09 14.94 -7.41
C ASP A 237 5.08 14.04 -6.16
N VAL A 238 5.32 14.64 -4.99
CA VAL A 238 5.21 13.94 -3.71
C VAL A 238 3.89 14.31 -3.05
N ILE A 239 3.03 13.32 -2.77
CA ILE A 239 1.85 13.52 -1.94
C ILE A 239 2.13 12.95 -0.55
N SER A 240 1.95 13.76 0.49
CA SER A 240 2.17 13.39 1.88
C SER A 240 0.90 13.51 2.70
N GLY A 241 0.58 12.46 3.45
CA GLY A 241 -0.51 12.39 4.42
C GLY A 241 -0.02 11.89 5.77
N ALA A 242 -0.67 12.37 6.83
CA ALA A 242 -0.34 11.99 8.19
C ALA A 242 -1.58 12.14 9.09
N HIS A 243 -1.34 12.42 10.37
CA HIS A 243 -2.35 12.97 11.27
C HIS A 243 -2.43 14.48 11.02
N GLU A 244 -3.53 14.97 10.46
CA GLU A 244 -3.68 16.36 9.99
C GLU A 244 -3.58 17.41 11.10
N TRP A 245 -3.73 17.02 12.37
CA TRP A 245 -3.48 17.90 13.50
C TRP A 245 -1.99 18.07 13.84
N GLU A 246 -1.11 17.29 13.21
CA GLU A 246 0.34 17.39 13.35
C GLU A 246 0.96 18.05 12.12
N THR A 247 0.55 17.62 10.92
CA THR A 247 1.01 18.18 9.65
C THR A 247 -0.09 18.06 8.59
N PRO A 248 -0.33 19.10 7.78
CA PRO A 248 -1.38 19.08 6.78
C PRO A 248 -1.06 18.11 5.64
N THR A 249 -2.10 17.46 5.12
CA THR A 249 -2.00 16.69 3.88
C THR A 249 -1.64 17.62 2.73
N THR A 250 -0.55 17.34 2.02
CA THR A 250 0.06 18.30 1.08
C THR A 250 0.59 17.59 -0.16
N ILE A 251 0.36 18.20 -1.32
CA ILE A 251 0.99 17.85 -2.59
C ILE A 251 2.19 18.77 -2.78
N TYR A 252 3.38 18.21 -2.94
CA TYR A 252 4.61 18.94 -3.23
C TYR A 252 4.97 18.71 -4.69
N PHE A 253 4.79 19.76 -5.51
CA PHE A 253 5.04 19.68 -6.94
C PHE A 253 6.53 19.59 -7.27
N ASN A 254 6.91 18.68 -8.16
CA ASN A 254 8.28 18.53 -8.64
C ASN A 254 8.51 19.37 -9.90
N ASN A 255 9.39 20.36 -9.80
CA ASN A 255 9.76 21.19 -10.96
C ASN A 255 10.71 20.48 -11.95
N GLY A 256 11.17 19.26 -11.65
CA GLY A 256 12.11 18.47 -12.45
C GLY A 256 13.57 18.72 -12.13
N LYS A 257 13.86 19.51 -11.08
CA LYS A 257 15.20 19.67 -10.50
C LYS A 257 15.34 18.93 -9.17
N ASN A 258 14.29 18.22 -8.74
CA ASN A 258 14.20 17.55 -7.44
C ASN A 258 14.46 18.48 -6.25
N GLU A 259 14.12 19.77 -6.42
CA GLU A 259 14.29 20.82 -5.42
C GLU A 259 12.95 21.03 -4.68
N PHE A 260 12.69 20.32 -3.59
CA PHE A 260 11.43 20.47 -2.85
C PHE A 260 11.50 21.51 -1.72
N ALA A 261 12.69 22.03 -1.42
CA ALA A 261 12.93 22.91 -0.27
C ALA A 261 12.31 24.31 -0.42
N ASN A 262 12.02 24.74 -1.65
CA ASN A 262 11.57 26.11 -1.96
C ASN A 262 10.17 26.20 -2.56
N PHE A 263 9.48 25.07 -2.80
CA PHE A 263 8.19 25.05 -3.47
C PHE A 263 7.06 24.92 -2.45
N GLY A 264 6.15 25.89 -2.45
CA GLY A 264 4.90 25.81 -1.69
C GLY A 264 4.09 24.61 -2.17
N GLY A 265 3.84 23.67 -1.28
CA GLY A 265 2.93 22.57 -1.56
C GLY A 265 1.48 23.05 -1.59
N LEU A 266 0.63 22.35 -2.34
CA LEU A 266 -0.81 22.54 -2.26
C LEU A 266 -1.35 21.72 -1.07
N THR A 267 -1.77 22.41 -0.02
CA THR A 267 -2.48 21.77 1.09
C THR A 267 -3.85 21.28 0.62
N ILE A 268 -4.09 19.98 0.76
CA ILE A 268 -5.39 19.37 0.52
C ILE A 268 -6.33 19.82 1.65
N PRO A 269 -7.54 20.32 1.35
CA PRO A 269 -8.49 20.73 2.38
C PRO A 269 -8.75 19.59 3.39
N PRO A 270 -8.66 19.83 4.70
CA PRO A 270 -8.90 18.79 5.70
C PRO A 270 -10.38 18.41 5.75
N VAL A 271 -10.65 17.20 6.22
CA VAL A 271 -12.02 16.71 6.47
C VAL A 271 -12.25 16.66 7.98
N SER A 272 -13.23 17.42 8.47
CA SER A 272 -13.54 17.48 9.90
C SER A 272 -13.83 16.09 10.47
N GLY A 273 -13.15 15.73 11.55
CA GLY A 273 -13.25 14.42 12.19
C GLY A 273 -12.56 13.28 11.45
N ALA A 274 -11.98 13.48 10.26
CA ALA A 274 -11.29 12.47 9.45
C ALA A 274 -9.84 12.87 9.11
N GLY A 275 -9.10 13.31 10.14
CA GLY A 275 -7.74 13.80 10.01
C GLY A 275 -6.66 12.74 9.90
N ASN A 276 -6.98 11.45 9.87
CA ASN A 276 -6.00 10.38 9.63
C ASN A 276 -6.03 9.99 8.16
N VAL A 277 -4.96 10.28 7.42
CA VAL A 277 -4.83 9.86 6.02
C VAL A 277 -4.20 8.48 5.95
N LEU A 278 -4.75 7.63 5.08
CA LEU A 278 -4.34 6.24 4.93
C LEU A 278 -3.80 5.94 3.54
N ASP A 279 -4.41 6.49 2.48
CA ASP A 279 -4.05 6.14 1.11
C ASP A 279 -4.43 7.23 0.09
N PHE A 280 -3.79 7.19 -1.09
CA PHE A 280 -4.00 8.12 -2.20
C PHE A 280 -4.12 7.39 -3.53
N ILE A 281 -5.04 7.84 -4.40
CA ILE A 281 -5.13 7.38 -5.79
C ILE A 281 -5.36 8.57 -6.69
N LEU A 282 -4.57 8.73 -7.74
CA LEU A 282 -4.95 9.57 -8.87
C LEU A 282 -5.70 8.73 -9.88
N SER A 283 -6.99 9.02 -10.05
CA SER A 283 -7.82 8.22 -10.94
C SER A 283 -7.57 8.56 -12.40
N LYS A 284 -7.53 7.53 -13.25
CA LYS A 284 -7.36 7.71 -14.70
C LYS A 284 -8.65 8.03 -15.43
N ASN A 285 -9.79 7.70 -14.83
CA ASN A 285 -11.08 7.93 -15.47
C ASN A 285 -11.44 9.40 -15.48
N ASP A 286 -11.16 10.12 -14.39
CA ASP A 286 -11.57 11.52 -14.23
C ASP A 286 -10.43 12.50 -13.87
N ASN A 287 -9.18 12.00 -13.77
CA ASN A 287 -8.00 12.77 -13.40
C ASN A 287 -8.15 13.49 -12.04
N CYS A 288 -8.89 12.88 -11.11
CA CYS A 288 -9.06 13.39 -9.76
C CYS A 288 -8.24 12.60 -8.74
N LEU A 289 -7.70 13.30 -7.75
CA LEU A 289 -7.04 12.69 -6.61
C LEU A 289 -8.10 12.25 -5.59
N TYR A 290 -8.03 11.00 -5.19
CA TYR A 290 -8.82 10.42 -4.12
C TYR A 290 -7.94 10.21 -2.90
N VAL A 291 -8.44 10.61 -1.74
CA VAL A 291 -7.76 10.48 -0.45
C VAL A 291 -8.63 9.62 0.45
N MET A 292 -8.09 8.48 0.87
CA MET A 292 -8.75 7.67 1.87
C MET A 292 -8.33 8.12 3.26
N ARG A 293 -9.36 8.31 4.09
CA ARG A 293 -9.21 8.82 5.45
C ARG A 293 -9.98 7.97 6.44
N THR A 294 -9.58 8.09 7.68
CA THR A 294 -10.32 7.55 8.82
C THR A 294 -10.42 8.58 9.94
N GLY A 295 -11.27 8.30 10.91
CA GLY A 295 -11.56 9.19 12.02
C GLY A 295 -10.30 9.59 12.76
N GLY A 296 -10.16 10.88 13.05
CA GLY A 296 -8.96 11.43 13.65
C GLY A 296 -9.08 12.92 13.91
N GLU A 297 -8.85 13.33 15.16
CA GLU A 297 -8.79 14.73 15.57
C GLU A 297 -7.93 14.88 16.82
N LYS A 298 -7.31 16.04 17.00
CA LYS A 298 -6.46 16.34 18.16
C LYS A 298 -7.26 16.22 19.45
N GLY A 299 -6.80 15.36 20.36
CA GLY A 299 -7.42 15.18 21.68
C GLY A 299 -8.68 14.32 21.69
N ASN A 300 -9.23 13.92 20.54
CA ASN A 300 -10.43 13.09 20.46
C ASN A 300 -10.08 11.63 20.13
N ARG A 301 -9.57 10.89 21.13
CA ARG A 301 -9.20 9.48 20.95
C ARG A 301 -10.38 8.56 20.62
N ALA A 302 -11.62 8.98 20.87
CA ALA A 302 -12.80 8.16 20.65
C ALA A 302 -13.04 7.85 19.17
N ILE A 303 -12.59 8.74 18.27
CA ILE A 303 -12.77 8.60 16.82
C ILE A 303 -11.50 8.12 16.10
N TRP A 304 -10.38 7.94 16.81
CA TRP A 304 -9.10 7.56 16.18
C TRP A 304 -9.21 6.22 15.46
N TYR A 305 -8.83 6.22 14.18
CA TYR A 305 -8.89 5.07 13.27
C TYR A 305 -10.29 4.43 13.17
N ARG A 306 -11.35 5.25 13.31
CA ARG A 306 -12.74 4.84 13.18
C ARG A 306 -13.44 5.44 11.97
N GLY A 307 -14.18 4.60 11.28
CA GLY A 307 -14.90 4.95 10.08
C GLY A 307 -14.00 5.08 8.85
N VAL A 308 -14.67 5.29 7.73
CA VAL A 308 -14.07 5.38 6.40
C VAL A 308 -14.62 6.62 5.74
N PHE A 309 -13.73 7.42 5.15
CA PHE A 309 -14.08 8.60 4.38
C PHE A 309 -13.26 8.60 3.09
N ILE A 310 -13.92 8.85 1.96
CA ILE A 310 -13.25 9.04 0.68
C ILE A 310 -13.47 10.47 0.24
N GLN A 311 -12.38 11.23 0.19
CA GLN A 311 -12.36 12.59 -0.31
C GLN A 311 -11.88 12.59 -1.76
N LYS A 312 -12.61 13.28 -2.63
CA LYS A 312 -12.26 13.49 -4.03
C LYS A 312 -11.81 14.94 -4.21
N ILE A 313 -10.68 15.12 -4.89
CA ILE A 313 -10.11 16.42 -5.25
C ILE A 313 -9.96 16.49 -6.77
N CYS A 314 -10.67 17.43 -7.38
CA CYS A 314 -10.62 17.69 -8.83
C CYS A 314 -10.35 19.17 -9.06
N GLY A 315 -9.13 19.50 -9.50
CA GLY A 315 -8.69 20.89 -9.59
C GLY A 315 -8.79 21.59 -8.24
N LYS A 316 -9.70 22.57 -8.11
CA LYS A 316 -9.92 23.31 -6.85
C LYS A 316 -11.07 22.74 -5.99
N ASN A 317 -11.85 21.81 -6.52
CA ASN A 317 -12.98 21.24 -5.80
C ASN A 317 -12.50 20.12 -4.88
N SER A 318 -13.03 20.10 -3.66
CA SER A 318 -12.75 19.08 -2.65
C SER A 318 -14.06 18.68 -2.01
N GLU A 319 -14.41 17.40 -2.09
CA GLU A 319 -15.66 16.85 -1.59
C GLU A 319 -15.47 15.49 -0.94
N VAL A 320 -16.24 15.20 0.11
CA VAL A 320 -16.32 13.84 0.68
C VAL A 320 -17.43 13.11 -0.06
N ILE A 321 -17.06 12.12 -0.88
CA ILE A 321 -18.00 11.38 -1.74
C ILE A 321 -18.52 10.10 -1.10
N TYR A 322 -17.85 9.64 -0.05
CA TYR A 322 -18.26 8.49 0.75
C TYR A 322 -17.87 8.69 2.20
N GLU A 323 -18.77 8.39 3.10
CA GLU A 323 -18.57 8.47 4.54
C GLU A 323 -19.33 7.34 5.24
N ASN A 324 -18.64 6.60 6.09
CA ASN A 324 -19.23 5.65 7.02
C ASN A 324 -18.45 5.69 8.34
N LYS A 325 -18.95 6.47 9.32
CA LYS A 325 -18.32 6.67 10.63
C LYS A 325 -18.29 5.43 11.51
N ASP A 326 -19.24 4.52 11.31
CA ASP A 326 -19.43 3.31 12.11
C ASP A 326 -18.93 2.05 11.40
N TRP A 327 -18.10 2.20 10.37
CA TRP A 327 -17.56 1.07 9.63
C TRP A 327 -16.76 0.14 10.55
N VAL A 328 -17.04 -1.15 10.43
CA VAL A 328 -16.35 -2.22 11.14
C VAL A 328 -16.10 -3.35 10.16
N ASP A 329 -14.89 -3.92 10.18
CA ASP A 329 -14.55 -5.14 9.43
C ASP A 329 -15.49 -6.29 9.86
N PRO A 330 -16.40 -6.75 8.99
CA PRO A 330 -17.40 -7.74 9.35
C PRO A 330 -16.79 -9.14 9.50
N THR A 331 -15.56 -9.37 9.03
CA THR A 331 -14.92 -10.69 9.07
C THR A 331 -14.26 -10.99 10.42
N ARG A 332 -14.02 -9.97 11.25
CA ARG A 332 -13.31 -10.14 12.53
C ARG A 332 -14.27 -10.27 13.70
N LYS A 333 -14.32 -11.48 14.27
CA LYS A 333 -15.15 -11.79 15.44
C LYS A 333 -14.54 -11.33 16.78
N SER A 334 -13.21 -11.28 16.90
CA SER A 334 -12.51 -11.05 18.18
C SER A 334 -11.92 -9.64 18.33
N TYR A 335 -11.52 -8.98 17.22
CA TYR A 335 -11.01 -7.61 17.23
C TYR A 335 -11.67 -6.83 16.09
N LYS A 336 -12.60 -5.94 16.44
CA LYS A 336 -13.36 -5.13 15.48
C LYS A 336 -12.44 -4.05 14.91
N PHE A 337 -11.88 -4.31 13.72
CA PHE A 337 -11.15 -3.30 12.98
C PHE A 337 -12.14 -2.25 12.49
N THR A 338 -11.82 -0.96 12.66
CA THR A 338 -12.80 0.14 12.48
C THR A 338 -12.43 1.09 11.35
N SER A 339 -11.47 0.74 10.51
CA SER A 339 -11.05 1.52 9.34
C SER A 339 -10.63 0.63 8.17
N MET A 340 -10.70 1.13 6.94
CA MET A 340 -10.07 0.48 5.79
C MET A 340 -8.72 1.12 5.50
N ARG A 341 -7.71 0.34 5.10
CA ARG A 341 -6.31 0.82 5.04
C ARG A 341 -5.73 1.03 3.65
N TRP A 342 -6.34 0.44 2.65
CA TRP A 342 -5.99 0.64 1.25
C TRP A 342 -7.26 0.81 0.41
N MET A 343 -7.13 1.48 -0.71
CA MET A 343 -8.13 1.52 -1.78
C MET A 343 -7.42 1.46 -3.11
N ILE A 344 -8.14 1.09 -4.16
CA ILE A 344 -7.58 0.91 -5.50
C ILE A 344 -8.59 1.30 -6.56
N GLU A 345 -8.14 1.64 -7.77
CA GLU A 345 -9.04 1.79 -8.90
C GLU A 345 -9.15 0.48 -9.69
N SER A 346 -10.36 -0.09 -9.78
CA SER A 346 -10.66 -1.30 -10.56
C SER A 346 -11.98 -1.22 -11.27
N GLU A 347 -12.01 -1.64 -12.54
CA GLU A 347 -13.25 -1.81 -13.31
C GLU A 347 -14.14 -0.55 -13.29
N GLY A 348 -13.54 0.64 -13.36
CA GLY A 348 -14.26 1.91 -13.29
C GLY A 348 -14.83 2.24 -11.90
N ALA A 349 -14.26 1.69 -10.83
CA ALA A 349 -14.67 1.96 -9.46
C ALA A 349 -13.45 2.06 -8.54
N LEU A 350 -13.57 2.82 -7.45
CA LEU A 350 -12.70 2.64 -6.31
C LEU A 350 -13.17 1.45 -5.52
N ILE A 351 -12.29 0.49 -5.30
CA ILE A 351 -12.59 -0.69 -4.51
C ILE A 351 -11.62 -0.83 -3.34
N SER A 352 -12.13 -1.39 -2.25
CA SER A 352 -11.32 -1.93 -1.16
C SER A 352 -11.85 -3.32 -0.86
N ASP A 353 -10.93 -4.23 -0.58
CA ASP A 353 -11.21 -5.65 -0.37
C ASP A 353 -12.07 -6.28 -1.48
N TRP A 354 -11.68 -6.16 -2.75
CA TRP A 354 -12.40 -6.71 -3.93
C TRP A 354 -13.79 -6.17 -4.21
N GLY A 355 -14.17 -5.08 -3.55
CA GLY A 355 -15.57 -4.66 -3.56
C GLY A 355 -16.42 -5.39 -2.53
N GLY A 356 -15.83 -6.32 -1.76
CA GLY A 356 -16.45 -6.98 -0.62
C GLY A 356 -16.76 -5.99 0.51
N PHE A 357 -15.90 -4.98 0.73
CA PHE A 357 -16.12 -3.96 1.76
C PHE A 357 -16.43 -2.56 1.22
N LEU A 358 -15.86 -2.19 0.07
CA LEU A 358 -16.11 -0.89 -0.56
C LEU A 358 -16.06 -1.02 -2.07
N LYS A 359 -17.11 -0.52 -2.74
CA LYS A 359 -17.13 -0.29 -4.19
C LYS A 359 -17.82 1.03 -4.48
N ILE A 360 -17.07 2.03 -4.91
CA ILE A 360 -17.56 3.36 -5.29
C ILE A 360 -17.35 3.52 -6.79
N PRO A 361 -18.40 3.49 -7.62
CA PRO A 361 -18.27 3.74 -9.06
C PRO A 361 -17.66 5.11 -9.34
N LEU A 362 -16.69 5.15 -10.24
CA LEU A 362 -16.14 6.37 -10.83
C LEU A 362 -17.08 6.76 -11.99
N LYS A 363 -17.51 8.02 -12.01
CA LYS A 363 -18.49 8.53 -12.97
C LYS A 363 -17.83 9.20 -14.15
#